data_AF-A0A5U9SRX6-F1
#
_entry.id   AF-A0A5U9SRX6-F1
#
_cell.length_a   1.000
_cell.length_b   1.000
_cell.length_c   1.000
_cell.angle_alpha   90.00
_cell.angle_beta   90.00
_cell.angle_gamma   90.00
#
_symmetry.space_group_name_H-M   'P 1'
#
loop_
_entity.id
_entity.type
_entity.pdbx_description
1 polymer ?
#
loop_
_entity_poly.entity_id
_entity_poly.type
_entity_poly.pdbx_seq_one_letter_code
_entity_poly.pdbx_strand_id
1 'polypeptide(L)'
;ARTENGQLVFDLRNKGTLPFLEGHLHEVAERGGPGFTPFFSFSSDGQPFSVTDGGSTTAQHFRATVPVRNPENGHVAGQLSFTLDQGMAVSAGVQEDGASLPAGMSLVNGQSVSGVQAATLPQGIKNSLSSLLLMNRGFGNGMSAVNNGQVISQGVLADARVTHLAAAYASAVSGFELRLPAEGTPAQWQAGLSVTVTVQ
;
A
#
# COMPACT_ATOMS: atom_id res chain seq x y z
N ALA A 1 0.49 -10.31 27.42
CA ALA A 1 -0.77 -9.58 27.20
C ALA A 1 -1.13 -8.81 28.46
N ARG A 2 -1.89 -7.72 28.34
CA ARG A 2 -2.54 -7.06 29.48
C ARG A 2 -4.05 -7.33 29.42
N THR A 3 -4.72 -7.34 30.57
CA THR A 3 -6.18 -7.45 30.63
C THR A 3 -6.80 -6.06 30.69
N GLU A 4 -7.80 -5.80 29.86
CA GLU A 4 -8.48 -4.52 29.73
C GLU A 4 -9.96 -4.79 29.42
N ASN A 5 -10.88 -4.37 30.30
CA ASN A 5 -12.33 -4.51 30.10
C ASN A 5 -12.80 -5.92 29.67
N GLY A 6 -12.26 -6.98 30.31
CA GLY A 6 -12.60 -8.37 29.98
C GLY A 6 -11.93 -8.92 28.72
N GLN A 7 -11.01 -8.17 28.11
CA GLN A 7 -10.23 -8.58 26.95
C GLN A 7 -8.75 -8.76 27.29
N LEU A 8 -8.10 -9.70 26.61
CA LEU A 8 -6.65 -9.83 26.51
C LEU A 8 -6.17 -8.95 25.36
N VAL A 9 -5.35 -7.95 25.68
CA VAL A 9 -4.71 -7.06 24.71
C VAL A 9 -3.26 -7.51 24.53
N PHE A 10 -2.95 -7.93 23.31
CA PHE A 10 -1.61 -8.25 22.85
C PHE A 10 -1.09 -7.07 22.03
N ASP A 11 -0.24 -6.26 22.67
CA ASP A 11 0.44 -5.17 21.99
C ASP A 11 1.62 -5.74 21.20
N LEU A 12 1.47 -5.75 19.88
CA LEU A 12 2.45 -6.26 18.92
C LEU A 12 3.01 -5.14 18.05
N ARG A 13 2.85 -3.87 18.46
CA ARG A 13 3.24 -2.70 17.66
C ARG A 13 4.73 -2.68 17.34
N ASN A 14 5.55 -3.25 18.22
CA ASN A 14 7.00 -3.32 18.08
C ASN A 14 7.51 -4.59 17.37
N LYS A 15 6.63 -5.40 16.78
CA LYS A 15 7.00 -6.66 16.09
C LYS A 15 7.48 -6.47 14.65
N GLY A 16 7.57 -5.22 14.20
CA GLY A 16 8.08 -4.88 12.87
C GLY A 16 6.96 -4.73 11.83
N THR A 17 7.41 -4.65 10.59
CA THR A 17 6.58 -4.35 9.42
C THR A 17 6.61 -5.55 8.47
N LEU A 18 5.47 -5.90 7.89
CA LEU A 18 5.33 -6.98 6.91
C LEU A 18 4.89 -6.39 5.57
N PRO A 19 5.61 -6.65 4.46
CA PRO A 19 5.12 -6.35 3.12
C PRO A 19 3.76 -7.00 2.91
N PHE A 20 2.83 -6.28 2.25
CA PHE A 20 1.47 -6.74 2.08
C PHE A 20 1.08 -6.89 0.62
N LEU A 21 1.17 -5.81 -0.17
CA LEU A 21 0.99 -5.85 -1.61
C LEU A 21 2.13 -5.09 -2.30
N GLU A 22 2.77 -5.73 -3.27
CA GLU A 22 3.80 -5.13 -4.12
C GLU A 22 3.47 -5.41 -5.58
N GLY A 23 3.69 -4.41 -6.44
CA GLY A 23 3.41 -4.50 -7.87
C GLY A 23 4.25 -3.51 -8.66
N HIS A 24 4.53 -3.84 -9.92
CA HIS A 24 5.25 -2.99 -10.86
C HIS A 24 4.79 -3.28 -12.28
N LEU A 25 5.06 -2.37 -13.22
CA LEU A 25 4.85 -2.68 -14.63
C LEU A 25 5.82 -3.78 -15.05
N HIS A 26 5.36 -4.69 -15.89
CA HIS A 26 6.19 -5.75 -16.43
C HIS A 26 7.41 -5.20 -17.20
N GLU A 27 7.18 -4.13 -17.95
CA GLU A 27 8.17 -3.40 -18.71
C GLU A 27 7.86 -1.91 -18.69
N VAL A 28 8.86 -1.09 -19.03
CA VAL A 28 8.68 0.34 -19.25
C VAL A 28 7.64 0.53 -20.34
N ALA A 29 6.56 1.23 -19.99
CA ALA A 29 5.53 1.57 -20.94
C ALA A 29 6.08 2.63 -21.92
N GLU A 30 5.92 2.39 -23.21
CA GLU A 30 6.26 3.38 -24.24
C GLU A 30 5.52 4.69 -24.01
N ARG A 31 4.28 4.60 -23.51
CA ARG A 31 3.37 5.73 -23.31
C ARG A 31 2.35 5.45 -22.21
N GLY A 32 1.93 6.50 -21.49
CA GLY A 32 0.79 6.44 -20.57
C GLY A 32 -0.54 6.19 -21.28
N GLY A 33 -1.56 5.80 -20.52
CA GLY A 33 -2.88 5.49 -21.07
C GLY A 33 -3.80 4.71 -20.13
N PRO A 34 -4.92 4.19 -20.65
CA PRO A 34 -5.82 3.30 -19.90
C PRO A 34 -5.08 2.06 -19.38
N GLY A 35 -5.51 1.55 -18.23
CA GLY A 35 -4.90 0.37 -17.59
C GLY A 35 -3.73 0.67 -16.65
N PHE A 36 -3.19 1.89 -16.63
CA PHE A 36 -2.07 2.28 -15.76
C PHE A 36 -2.50 2.92 -14.42
N THR A 37 -3.80 3.04 -14.16
CA THR A 37 -4.35 3.57 -12.90
C THR A 37 -5.07 2.46 -12.11
N PRO A 38 -4.35 1.66 -11.31
CA PRO A 38 -4.95 0.56 -10.56
C PRO A 38 -5.75 1.05 -9.36
N PHE A 39 -6.90 0.47 -9.05
CA PHE A 39 -7.61 0.71 -7.80
C PHE A 39 -7.43 -0.46 -6.84
N PHE A 40 -7.06 -0.15 -5.59
CA PHE A 40 -6.82 -1.15 -4.54
C PHE A 40 -7.98 -1.13 -3.55
N SER A 41 -8.68 -2.26 -3.42
CA SER A 41 -9.68 -2.43 -2.37
C SER A 41 -9.24 -3.48 -1.36
N PHE A 42 -9.42 -3.13 -0.08
CA PHE A 42 -8.95 -3.92 1.04
C PHE A 42 -10.14 -4.46 1.83
N SER A 43 -10.11 -5.76 2.13
CA SER A 43 -11.24 -6.43 2.79
C SER A 43 -10.81 -7.57 3.71
N SER A 44 -11.68 -7.88 4.67
CA SER A 44 -11.62 -9.07 5.51
C SER A 44 -12.97 -9.74 5.43
N ASP A 45 -13.00 -11.02 5.06
CA ASP A 45 -14.23 -11.82 4.88
C ASP A 45 -15.27 -11.14 3.95
N GLY A 46 -14.79 -10.50 2.88
CA GLY A 46 -15.64 -9.80 1.91
C GLY A 46 -16.21 -8.46 2.39
N GLN A 47 -15.89 -8.02 3.61
CA GLN A 47 -16.24 -6.69 4.11
C GLN A 47 -15.03 -5.75 4.01
N PRO A 48 -15.21 -4.47 3.61
CA PRO A 48 -14.13 -3.49 3.65
C PRO A 48 -13.49 -3.39 5.03
N PHE A 49 -12.19 -3.08 5.07
CA PHE A 49 -11.52 -2.78 6.33
C PHE A 49 -12.24 -1.65 7.10
N SER A 50 -12.39 -1.84 8.41
CA SER A 50 -12.94 -0.79 9.27
C SER A 50 -11.82 0.20 9.61
N VAL A 51 -11.79 1.33 8.92
CA VAL A 51 -10.79 2.39 9.13
C VAL A 51 -11.09 3.14 10.42
N THR A 52 -10.12 3.17 11.34
CA THR A 52 -10.21 3.84 12.63
C THR A 52 -9.38 5.12 12.70
N ASP A 53 -8.42 5.29 11.80
CA ASP A 53 -7.62 6.51 11.63
C ASP A 53 -7.12 6.63 10.17
N GLY A 54 -6.83 7.84 9.70
CA GLY A 54 -6.39 8.11 8.31
C GLY A 54 -7.51 8.28 7.28
N GLY A 55 -8.78 8.15 7.69
CA GLY A 55 -9.97 8.56 6.93
C GLY A 55 -10.45 7.62 5.83
N SER A 56 -9.57 7.01 5.04
CA SER A 56 -9.94 6.12 3.93
C SER A 56 -8.87 5.05 3.69
N THR A 57 -9.28 3.91 3.11
CA THR A 57 -8.35 2.85 2.68
C THR A 57 -7.48 3.25 1.49
N THR A 58 -7.78 4.38 0.82
CA THR A 58 -6.91 4.96 -0.20
C THR A 58 -5.87 5.91 0.39
N ALA A 59 -5.91 6.24 1.68
CA ALA A 59 -4.92 7.14 2.27
C ALA A 59 -3.53 6.48 2.29
N GLN A 60 -2.47 7.28 2.08
CA GLN A 60 -1.08 6.84 2.18
C GLN A 60 -0.79 6.09 3.49
N HIS A 61 -1.46 6.51 4.56
CA HIS A 61 -1.35 5.94 5.90
C HIS A 61 -2.74 5.85 6.52
N PHE A 62 -3.13 4.67 6.98
CA PHE A 62 -4.36 4.51 7.75
C PHE A 62 -4.24 3.41 8.79
N ARG A 63 -5.07 3.50 9.83
CA ARG A 63 -5.27 2.42 10.80
C ARG A 63 -6.59 1.73 10.53
N ALA A 64 -6.57 0.41 10.57
CA ALA A 64 -7.76 -0.40 10.37
C ALA A 64 -7.89 -1.50 11.43
N THR A 65 -9.12 -1.99 11.57
CA THR A 65 -9.46 -3.15 12.37
C THR A 65 -10.21 -4.16 11.52
N VAL A 66 -9.90 -5.45 11.73
CA VAL A 66 -10.57 -6.59 11.10
C VAL A 66 -11.01 -7.61 12.16
N PRO A 67 -12.06 -8.40 11.90
CA PRO A 67 -12.44 -9.49 12.80
C PRO A 67 -11.34 -10.55 12.85
N VAL A 68 -11.14 -11.11 14.04
CA VAL A 68 -10.36 -12.32 14.27
C VAL A 68 -11.34 -13.46 14.52
N ARG A 69 -11.10 -14.62 13.92
CA ARG A 69 -11.97 -15.80 14.02
C ARG A 69 -11.26 -16.98 14.64
N ASN A 70 -12.04 -17.81 15.32
CA ASN A 70 -11.61 -19.15 15.68
C ASN A 70 -11.67 -20.03 14.41
N PRO A 71 -10.55 -20.61 13.96
CA PRO A 71 -10.52 -21.43 12.75
C PRO A 71 -11.33 -22.73 12.87
N GLU A 72 -11.58 -23.24 14.08
CA GLU A 72 -12.30 -24.50 14.31
C GLU A 72 -13.80 -24.39 14.03
N ASN A 73 -14.41 -23.23 14.32
CA ASN A 73 -15.86 -23.03 14.21
C ASN A 73 -16.26 -21.81 13.37
N GLY A 74 -15.28 -21.02 12.90
CA GLY A 74 -15.49 -19.83 12.09
C GLY A 74 -16.10 -18.63 12.83
N HIS A 75 -16.39 -18.73 14.13
CA HIS A 75 -16.96 -17.62 14.90
C HIS A 75 -15.94 -16.51 15.13
N VAL A 76 -16.42 -15.27 15.18
CA VAL A 76 -15.60 -14.12 15.55
C VAL A 76 -15.21 -14.27 17.02
N ALA A 77 -13.91 -14.26 17.26
CA ALA A 77 -13.28 -14.43 18.57
C ALA A 77 -12.50 -13.19 19.00
N GLY A 78 -12.51 -12.10 18.24
CA GLY A 78 -11.82 -10.87 18.61
C GLY A 78 -11.59 -9.93 17.44
N GLN A 79 -10.58 -9.08 17.57
CA GLN A 79 -10.22 -8.07 16.59
C GLN A 79 -8.70 -7.94 16.46
N LEU A 80 -8.24 -7.72 15.23
CA LEU A 80 -6.86 -7.36 14.92
C LEU A 80 -6.87 -5.94 14.36
N SER A 81 -6.16 -5.04 15.03
CA SER A 81 -5.90 -3.70 14.54
C SER A 81 -4.48 -3.60 14.01
N PHE A 82 -4.29 -2.90 12.90
CA PHE A 82 -2.99 -2.68 12.27
C PHE A 82 -2.97 -1.35 11.53
N THR A 83 -1.77 -0.87 11.27
CA THR A 83 -1.51 0.29 10.43
C THR A 83 -1.09 -0.20 9.06
N LEU A 84 -1.61 0.42 8.00
CA LEU A 84 -1.18 0.19 6.62
C LEU A 84 -0.56 1.47 6.07
N ASP A 85 0.69 1.35 5.64
CA ASP A 85 1.40 2.37 4.87
C ASP A 85 1.48 1.90 3.42
N GLN A 86 1.17 2.78 2.47
CA GLN A 86 1.19 2.48 1.05
C GLN A 86 1.72 3.65 0.23
N GLY A 87 2.32 3.33 -0.90
CA GLY A 87 2.81 4.31 -1.85
C GLY A 87 2.72 3.79 -3.28
N MET A 88 2.58 4.73 -4.20
CA MET A 88 2.76 4.50 -5.62
C MET A 88 3.86 5.44 -6.10
N ALA A 89 4.71 4.98 -7.01
CA ALA A 89 5.81 5.76 -7.53
C ALA A 89 5.95 5.58 -9.03
N VAL A 90 6.50 6.60 -9.68
CA VAL A 90 6.87 6.55 -11.10
C VAL A 90 8.27 7.11 -11.31
N SER A 91 8.92 6.60 -12.35
CA SER A 91 10.08 7.23 -12.96
C SER A 91 9.87 7.26 -14.47
N ALA A 92 10.25 8.36 -15.09
CA ALA A 92 10.08 8.56 -16.52
C ALA A 92 11.44 8.78 -17.19
N GLY A 93 11.56 8.29 -18.43
CA GLY A 93 12.69 8.58 -19.29
C GLY A 93 12.67 10.02 -19.79
N VAL A 94 13.63 10.35 -20.66
CA VAL A 94 13.64 11.65 -21.35
C VAL A 94 12.34 11.82 -22.15
N GLN A 95 11.66 12.95 -21.95
CA GLN A 95 10.40 13.26 -22.63
C GLN A 95 10.69 14.09 -23.89
N GLU A 96 10.18 13.64 -25.04
CA GLU A 96 10.43 14.29 -26.35
C GLU A 96 9.35 15.34 -26.71
N ASP A 97 8.08 15.09 -26.33
CA ASP A 97 6.91 15.87 -26.77
C ASP A 97 6.31 16.81 -25.68
N GLY A 98 7.15 17.35 -24.80
CA GLY A 98 6.79 18.48 -23.93
C GLY A 98 6.07 18.16 -22.62
N ALA A 99 5.85 16.89 -22.26
CA ALA A 99 5.57 16.52 -20.88
C ALA A 99 6.84 16.77 -20.03
N SER A 100 6.73 17.49 -18.91
CA SER A 100 7.85 17.71 -18.00
C SER A 100 7.60 16.93 -16.72
N LEU A 101 8.45 15.95 -16.45
CA LEU A 101 8.42 15.16 -15.22
C LEU A 101 9.71 15.38 -14.43
N PRO A 102 9.62 15.42 -13.08
CA PRO A 102 10.80 15.51 -12.24
C PRO A 102 11.72 14.31 -12.47
N ALA A 103 13.02 14.55 -12.60
CA ALA A 103 14.01 13.49 -12.65
C ALA A 103 13.99 12.67 -11.34
N GLY A 104 14.20 11.35 -11.44
CA GLY A 104 14.16 10.44 -10.29
C GLY A 104 12.83 9.71 -10.11
N MET A 105 12.67 9.14 -8.92
CA MET A 105 11.45 8.49 -8.47
C MET A 105 10.56 9.53 -7.79
N SER A 106 9.42 9.82 -8.42
CA SER A 106 8.37 10.68 -7.85
C SER A 106 7.28 9.83 -7.23
N LEU A 107 6.75 10.23 -6.08
CA LEU A 107 5.56 9.59 -5.51
C LEU A 107 4.30 10.07 -6.24
N VAL A 108 3.29 9.21 -6.29
CA VAL A 108 2.05 9.47 -7.02
C VAL A 108 0.89 9.67 -6.06
N ASN A 109 0.18 10.78 -6.20
CA ASN A 109 -1.05 11.10 -5.46
C ASN A 109 -2.27 11.07 -6.41
N GLY A 110 -3.31 10.32 -6.04
CA GLY A 110 -4.54 10.21 -6.82
C GLY A 110 -5.57 9.29 -6.18
N GLN A 111 -6.35 8.61 -7.02
CA GLN A 111 -7.42 7.71 -6.60
C GLN A 111 -6.88 6.40 -6.01
N SER A 112 -5.72 5.93 -6.48
CA SER A 112 -5.09 4.71 -5.96
C SER A 112 -4.52 4.91 -4.56
N VAL A 113 -3.78 6.00 -4.38
CA VAL A 113 -3.17 6.41 -3.11
C VAL A 113 -3.32 7.92 -2.99
N SER A 114 -3.93 8.36 -1.90
CA SER A 114 -4.34 9.74 -1.64
C SER A 114 -3.66 10.29 -0.38
N GLY A 115 -3.60 11.62 -0.28
CA GLY A 115 -2.97 12.29 0.86
C GLY A 115 -1.45 12.04 0.94
N VAL A 116 -0.82 11.77 -0.20
CA VAL A 116 0.59 11.36 -0.27
C VAL A 116 1.50 12.52 0.14
N GLN A 117 2.34 12.25 1.14
CA GLN A 117 3.37 13.15 1.60
C GLN A 117 4.72 12.42 1.55
N ALA A 118 5.69 13.00 0.83
CA ALA A 118 6.98 12.34 0.63
C ALA A 118 7.79 12.24 1.94
N ALA A 119 7.63 13.20 2.85
CA ALA A 119 8.37 13.24 4.11
C ALA A 119 7.92 12.15 5.11
N THR A 120 6.64 11.77 5.08
CA THR A 120 6.04 10.86 6.07
C THR A 120 6.05 9.40 5.63
N LEU A 121 6.19 9.12 4.33
CA LEU A 121 6.22 7.75 3.83
C LEU A 121 7.42 6.98 4.44
N PRO A 122 7.19 5.81 5.06
CA PRO A 122 8.26 5.05 5.69
C PRO A 122 9.38 4.68 4.72
N GLN A 123 10.63 4.70 5.21
CA GLN A 123 11.79 4.40 4.38
C GLN A 123 11.74 2.99 3.79
N GLY A 124 11.17 2.02 4.51
CA GLY A 124 10.96 0.66 4.00
C GLY A 124 10.12 0.64 2.71
N ILE A 125 9.02 1.40 2.67
CA ILE A 125 8.17 1.50 1.48
C ILE A 125 8.92 2.21 0.34
N LYS A 126 9.67 3.28 0.62
CA LYS A 126 10.50 3.96 -0.39
C LYS A 126 11.54 3.00 -1.01
N ASN A 127 12.15 2.15 -0.19
CA ASN A 127 13.12 1.16 -0.65
C ASN A 127 12.45 0.07 -1.51
N SER A 128 11.27 -0.43 -1.11
CA SER A 128 10.47 -1.35 -1.93
C SER A 128 10.11 -0.71 -3.27
N LEU A 129 9.59 0.52 -3.28
CA LEU A 129 9.24 1.25 -4.51
C LEU A 129 10.45 1.41 -5.44
N SER A 130 11.60 1.84 -4.90
CA SER A 130 12.85 1.93 -5.65
C SER A 130 13.25 0.59 -6.26
N SER A 131 13.16 -0.49 -5.50
CA SER A 131 13.53 -1.83 -5.97
C SER A 131 12.59 -2.32 -7.07
N LEU A 132 11.29 -2.12 -6.89
CA LEU A 132 10.25 -2.48 -7.85
C LEU A 132 10.36 -1.69 -9.16
N LEU A 133 10.73 -0.41 -9.11
CA LEU A 133 11.00 0.38 -10.32
C LEU A 133 12.13 -0.23 -11.14
N LEU A 134 13.23 -0.63 -10.50
CA LEU A 134 14.36 -1.28 -11.17
C LEU A 134 13.99 -2.63 -11.81
N MET A 135 12.88 -3.26 -11.41
CA MET A 135 12.39 -4.50 -11.99
C MET A 135 11.58 -4.30 -13.29
N ASN A 136 11.20 -3.06 -13.62
CA ASN A 136 10.53 -2.78 -14.89
C ASN A 136 11.52 -3.08 -16.04
N ARG A 137 11.20 -4.03 -16.92
CA ARG A 137 12.08 -4.33 -18.07
C ARG A 137 12.30 -3.09 -18.93
N GLY A 138 13.54 -2.81 -19.30
CA GLY A 138 13.90 -1.60 -20.03
C GLY A 138 14.07 -0.35 -19.16
N PHE A 139 14.07 -0.48 -17.83
CA PHE A 139 14.41 0.62 -16.92
C PHE A 139 15.80 1.18 -17.25
N GLY A 140 15.87 2.48 -17.53
CA GLY A 140 17.07 3.15 -18.03
C GLY A 140 16.75 4.47 -18.72
N ASN A 141 17.64 4.94 -19.59
CA ASN A 141 17.41 6.12 -20.46
C ASN A 141 16.89 7.38 -19.74
N GLY A 142 17.58 7.78 -18.67
CA GLY A 142 17.25 8.99 -17.89
C GLY A 142 16.34 8.74 -16.68
N MET A 143 15.76 7.54 -16.55
CA MET A 143 15.05 7.13 -15.34
C MET A 143 16.00 6.97 -14.15
N SER A 144 15.46 7.13 -12.95
CA SER A 144 16.19 6.89 -11.72
C SER A 144 15.24 6.45 -10.61
N ALA A 145 15.65 5.42 -9.86
CA ALA A 145 14.90 4.91 -8.72
C ALA A 145 15.17 5.71 -7.43
N VAL A 146 16.04 6.73 -7.49
CA VAL A 146 16.34 7.61 -6.35
C VAL A 146 15.15 8.52 -6.09
N ASN A 147 14.62 8.46 -4.86
CA ASN A 147 13.56 9.35 -4.41
C ASN A 147 13.97 10.82 -4.58
N ASN A 148 13.18 11.58 -5.34
CA ASN A 148 13.40 13.01 -5.56
C ASN A 148 12.61 13.92 -4.61
N GLY A 149 11.82 13.33 -3.70
CA GLY A 149 10.99 14.05 -2.73
C GLY A 149 9.76 14.72 -3.33
N GLN A 150 9.49 14.56 -4.63
CA GLN A 150 8.35 15.14 -5.31
C GLN A 150 7.13 14.21 -5.22
N VAL A 151 5.96 14.84 -5.16
CA VAL A 151 4.66 14.18 -5.28
C VAL A 151 3.98 14.74 -6.51
N ILE A 152 3.57 13.87 -7.43
CA ILE A 152 2.92 14.26 -8.68
C ILE A 152 1.53 13.61 -8.79
N SER A 153 0.70 14.15 -9.69
CA SER A 153 -0.65 13.64 -9.93
C SER A 153 -0.60 12.26 -10.57
N GLN A 154 -1.49 11.36 -10.15
CA GLN A 154 -1.70 10.07 -10.82
C GLN A 154 -2.10 10.20 -12.29
N GLY A 155 -2.64 11.35 -12.71
CA GLY A 155 -3.00 11.60 -14.11
C GLY A 155 -1.86 11.39 -15.11
N VAL A 156 -0.60 11.48 -14.67
CA VAL A 156 0.58 11.23 -15.54
C VAL A 156 0.62 9.81 -16.10
N LEU A 157 0.05 8.83 -15.39
CA LEU A 157 -0.01 7.43 -15.82
C LEU A 157 -0.99 7.22 -16.97
N ALA A 158 -2.03 8.06 -17.05
CA ALA A 158 -3.03 8.02 -18.10
C ALA A 158 -2.75 9.01 -19.25
N ASP A 159 -1.72 9.86 -19.12
CA ASP A 159 -1.40 10.89 -20.11
C ASP A 159 -0.60 10.28 -21.28
N ALA A 160 -1.23 10.23 -22.45
CA ALA A 160 -0.63 9.72 -23.68
C ALA A 160 0.55 10.56 -24.20
N ARG A 161 0.83 11.73 -23.63
CA ARG A 161 2.03 12.52 -23.97
C ARG A 161 3.24 12.10 -23.15
N VAL A 162 3.02 11.41 -22.03
CA VAL A 162 4.09 10.94 -21.17
C VAL A 162 4.60 9.62 -21.71
N THR A 163 5.89 9.56 -22.04
CA THR A 163 6.54 8.39 -22.62
C THR A 163 7.54 7.77 -21.66
N HIS A 164 7.92 6.52 -21.93
CA HIS A 164 8.93 5.78 -21.17
C HIS A 164 8.66 5.80 -19.66
N LEU A 165 7.54 5.20 -19.25
CA LEU A 165 7.09 5.16 -17.87
C LEU A 165 7.44 3.84 -17.19
N ALA A 166 8.12 3.92 -16.06
CA ALA A 166 8.17 2.86 -15.07
C ALA A 166 7.25 3.22 -13.89
N ALA A 167 6.51 2.24 -13.37
CA ALA A 167 5.64 2.45 -12.21
C ALA A 167 5.75 1.29 -11.21
N ALA A 168 5.55 1.63 -9.94
CA ALA A 168 5.56 0.68 -8.83
C ALA A 168 4.51 1.05 -7.78
N TYR A 169 4.00 0.05 -7.09
CA TYR A 169 3.16 0.16 -5.90
C TYR A 169 3.73 -0.75 -4.82
N ALA A 170 3.74 -0.27 -3.58
CA ALA A 170 4.09 -1.07 -2.42
C ALA A 170 3.25 -0.66 -1.21
N SER A 171 2.83 -1.65 -0.43
CA SER A 171 2.21 -1.45 0.87
C SER A 171 2.75 -2.43 1.90
N ALA A 172 2.67 -2.01 3.17
CA ALA A 172 3.05 -2.85 4.29
C ALA A 172 2.14 -2.62 5.48
N VAL A 173 1.98 -3.67 6.28
CA VAL A 173 1.21 -3.65 7.52
C VAL A 173 2.14 -3.71 8.73
N SER A 174 1.82 -2.93 9.76
CA SER A 174 2.60 -2.83 10.99
C SER A 174 1.69 -2.43 12.16
N GLY A 175 2.27 -2.12 13.33
CA GLY A 175 1.48 -1.53 14.43
C GLY A 175 0.36 -2.45 14.93
N PHE A 176 0.60 -3.76 14.93
CA PHE A 176 -0.39 -4.76 15.27
C PHE A 176 -0.83 -4.68 16.74
N GLU A 177 -2.13 -4.75 16.98
CA GLU A 177 -2.73 -4.96 18.28
C GLU A 177 -3.83 -6.02 18.14
N LEU A 178 -3.73 -7.09 18.91
CA LEU A 178 -4.73 -8.15 18.93
C LEU A 178 -5.53 -8.06 20.24
N ARG A 179 -6.86 -8.06 20.10
CA ARG A 179 -7.80 -8.09 21.22
C ARG A 179 -8.63 -9.37 21.14
N LEU A 180 -8.55 -10.18 22.20
CA LEU A 180 -9.33 -11.42 22.36
C LEU A 180 -10.11 -11.36 23.68
N PRO A 181 -11.22 -12.09 23.87
CA PRO A 181 -11.87 -12.22 25.17
C PRO A 181 -10.94 -12.91 26.16
N ALA A 182 -11.00 -12.54 27.44
CA ALA A 182 -10.18 -13.16 28.50
C ALA A 182 -10.67 -14.56 28.92
N GLU A 183 -11.95 -14.84 28.71
CA GLU A 183 -12.54 -16.16 28.90
C GLU A 183 -12.92 -16.75 27.54
N GLY A 184 -12.78 -18.06 27.38
CA GLY A 184 -13.08 -18.73 26.11
C GLY A 184 -12.17 -18.31 24.95
N THR A 185 -10.98 -17.78 25.24
CA THR A 185 -9.96 -17.46 24.23
C THR A 185 -9.63 -18.72 23.43
N PRO A 186 -9.72 -18.71 22.09
CA PRO A 186 -9.39 -19.88 21.31
C PRO A 186 -7.87 -20.12 21.32
N ALA A 187 -7.45 -21.38 21.28
CA ALA A 187 -6.03 -21.76 21.23
C ALA A 187 -5.34 -21.30 19.93
N GLN A 188 -6.12 -21.16 18.85
CA GLN A 188 -5.70 -20.62 17.57
C GLN A 188 -6.69 -19.56 17.12
N TRP A 189 -6.21 -18.60 16.34
CA TRP A 189 -7.01 -17.54 15.79
C TRP A 189 -6.46 -17.12 14.44
N GLN A 190 -7.33 -16.61 13.57
CA GLN A 190 -6.95 -16.13 12.24
C GLN A 190 -7.68 -14.83 11.89
N ALA A 191 -7.02 -13.97 11.13
CA ALA A 191 -7.63 -12.81 10.49
C ALA A 191 -7.27 -12.86 9.00
N GLY A 192 -8.29 -12.81 8.14
CA GLY A 192 -8.09 -12.78 6.69
C GLY A 192 -7.90 -11.35 6.21
N LEU A 193 -6.78 -11.07 5.55
CA LEU A 193 -6.55 -9.79 4.88
C LEU A 193 -6.50 -10.04 3.38
N SER A 194 -7.44 -9.45 2.64
CA SER A 194 -7.59 -9.61 1.20
C SER A 194 -7.41 -8.28 0.49
N VAL A 195 -6.77 -8.34 -0.68
CA VAL A 195 -6.64 -7.20 -1.59
C VAL A 195 -7.20 -7.58 -2.95
N THR A 196 -8.02 -6.70 -3.52
CA THR A 196 -8.45 -6.79 -4.91
C THR A 196 -7.85 -5.62 -5.67
N VAL A 197 -7.25 -5.92 -6.83
CA VAL A 197 -6.69 -4.92 -7.74
C VAL A 197 -7.56 -4.89 -8.99
N THR A 198 -8.09 -3.72 -9.32
CA THR A 198 -8.78 -3.48 -10.59
C THR A 198 -8.06 -2.38 -11.37
N VAL A 199 -8.29 -2.31 -12.67
CA VAL A 199 -7.75 -1.24 -13.53
C VAL A 199 -8.90 -0.54 -14.24
N GLN A 200 -8.73 0.75 -14.51
CA GLN A 200 -9.66 1.58 -15.28
C GLN A 200 -9.12 1.85 -16.69
#